data_AF-A0A3E1DBN4-F1
#
_entry.id   AF-A0A3E1DBN4-F1
#
_cell.length_a   1.000
_cell.length_b   1.000
_cell.length_c   1.000
_cell.angle_alpha   90.00
_cell.angle_beta   90.00
_cell.angle_gamma   90.00
#
_symmetry.space_group_name_H-M   'P 1'
#
loop_
_entity.id
_entity.type
_entity.pdbx_description
1 polymer ?
#
loop_
_entity_poly.entity_id
_entity_poly.type
_entity_poly.pdbx_seq_one_letter_code
_entity_poly.pdbx_strand_id
1 'polypeptide(L)'
;MSWTRPGDFRIQLEKLWERGDILSSLATGESLFPRRLILKCPTSAEMADRFDEVRAWVGEIRAVPHCRVETRAFKHRIFGTNSVPAEV
;
A
#
# COMPACT_ATOMS: atom_id res chain seq x y z
N MET A 1 -1.67 -12.12 -10.27
CA MET A 1 -1.98 -10.71 -9.97
C MET A 1 -0.83 -10.15 -9.15
N SER A 2 -0.27 -8.99 -9.53
CA SER A 2 1.02 -8.47 -9.01
C SER A 2 0.89 -7.25 -8.08
N TRP A 3 -0.33 -6.81 -7.76
CA TRP A 3 -0.58 -5.63 -6.91
C TRP A 3 -0.61 -6.02 -5.44
N THR A 4 -0.12 -5.14 -4.58
CA THR A 4 -0.20 -5.31 -3.13
C THR A 4 -1.66 -5.34 -2.70
N ARG A 5 -2.03 -6.30 -1.86
CA ARG A 5 -3.32 -6.40 -1.16
C ARG A 5 -3.10 -6.18 0.35
N PRO A 6 -4.16 -5.93 1.14
CA PRO A 6 -4.03 -5.74 2.59
C PRO A 6 -3.23 -6.85 3.31
N GLY A 7 -3.39 -8.11 2.90
CA GLY A 7 -2.64 -9.24 3.46
C GLY A 7 -1.13 -9.17 3.23
N ASP A 8 -0.66 -8.53 2.15
CA ASP A 8 0.76 -8.40 1.85
C ASP A 8 1.47 -7.45 2.82
N PHE A 9 0.76 -6.45 3.39
CA PHE A 9 1.31 -5.61 4.45
C PHE A 9 1.56 -6.41 5.72
N ARG A 10 0.63 -7.30 6.06
CA ARG A 10 0.79 -8.19 7.21
C ARG A 10 2.00 -9.10 7.01
N ILE A 11 2.16 -9.72 5.85
CA ILE A 11 3.32 -10.56 5.53
C ILE A 11 4.63 -9.76 5.63
N GLN A 12 4.64 -8.50 5.20
CA GLN A 12 5.82 -7.64 5.37
C GLN A 12 6.14 -7.42 6.85
N LEU A 13 5.16 -7.09 7.69
CA LEU A 13 5.34 -6.90 9.12
C LEU A 13 5.77 -8.19 9.83
N GLU A 14 5.21 -9.34 9.46
CA GLU A 14 5.59 -10.66 9.99
C GLU A 14 7.06 -10.95 9.71
N LYS A 15 7.58 -10.63 8.51
CA LYS A 15 9.01 -10.76 8.21
C LYS A 15 9.89 -9.85 9.07
N LEU A 16 9.43 -8.65 9.41
CA LEU A 16 10.16 -7.75 10.31
C LEU A 16 10.17 -8.29 11.74
N TRP A 17 9.07 -8.91 12.15
CA TRP A 17 8.96 -9.60 13.43
C TRP A 17 9.93 -10.79 13.51
N GLU A 18 9.88 -11.69 12.52
CA GLU A 18 10.75 -12.88 12.46
C GLU A 18 12.23 -12.52 12.41
N ARG A 19 12.60 -11.42 11.74
CA ARG A 19 13.97 -10.89 11.74
C ARG A 19 14.38 -10.22 13.05
N GLY A 20 13.44 -9.98 13.95
CA GLY A 20 13.67 -9.32 15.23
C GLY A 20 13.72 -7.79 15.16
N ASP A 21 13.47 -7.16 14.01
CA ASP A 21 13.49 -5.69 13.87
C ASP A 21 12.48 -5.04 14.84
N ILE A 22 11.26 -5.59 14.93
CA ILE A 22 10.20 -5.08 15.81
C ILE A 22 10.57 -5.32 17.28
N LEU A 23 11.07 -6.51 17.61
CA LEU A 23 11.48 -6.87 18.98
C LEU A 23 12.65 -6.01 19.46
N SER A 24 13.63 -5.77 18.60
CA SER A 24 14.79 -4.94 18.92
C SER A 24 14.38 -3.50 19.23
N SER A 25 13.49 -2.92 18.42
CA SER A 25 12.96 -1.57 18.67
C SER A 25 12.28 -1.46 20.04
N LEU A 26 11.53 -2.49 20.45
CA LEU A 26 10.91 -2.53 21.77
C LEU A 26 11.94 -2.68 22.91
N ALA A 27 13.02 -3.42 22.69
CA ALA A 27 14.06 -3.65 23.69
C ALA A 27 15.01 -2.45 23.86
N THR A 28 15.33 -1.74 22.77
CA THR A 28 16.27 -0.60 22.78
C THR A 28 15.56 0.74 23.01
N GLY A 29 14.25 0.81 22.78
CA GLY A 29 13.49 2.06 22.78
C GLY A 29 13.67 2.91 21.52
N GLU A 30 14.41 2.42 20.53
CA GLU A 30 14.54 3.08 19.22
C GLU A 30 13.22 2.97 18.44
N SER A 31 12.75 4.07 17.85
CA SER A 31 11.47 4.07 17.13
C SER A 31 11.60 3.38 15.76
N LEU A 32 10.86 2.29 15.56
CA LEU A 32 10.76 1.63 14.25
C LEU A 32 9.75 2.29 13.32
N PHE A 33 8.77 3.01 13.88
CA PHE A 33 7.66 3.61 13.15
C PHE A 33 7.76 5.14 13.16
N PRO A 34 7.29 5.83 12.11
CA PRO A 34 6.66 5.31 10.89
C PRO A 34 7.66 4.56 9.99
N ARG A 35 7.21 3.48 9.33
CA ARG A 35 8.00 2.68 8.39
C ARG A 35 7.25 2.54 7.08
N ARG A 36 7.91 2.90 5.97
CA ARG A 36 7.35 2.75 4.62
C ARG A 36 7.25 1.28 4.26
N LEU A 37 6.08 0.86 3.78
CA LEU A 37 5.81 -0.50 3.30
C LEU A 37 5.85 -0.53 1.77
N ILE A 38 6.10 -1.72 1.21
CA ILE A 38 6.11 -1.93 -0.23
C ILE A 38 4.66 -1.97 -0.74
N LEU A 39 4.31 -0.98 -1.57
CA LEU A 39 3.04 -0.91 -2.30
C LEU A 39 3.29 -1.08 -3.81
N LYS A 40 2.98 -2.26 -4.35
CA LYS A 40 2.93 -2.51 -5.79
C LYS A 40 1.59 -2.01 -6.32
N CYS A 41 1.64 -0.95 -7.10
CA CYS A 41 0.47 -0.33 -7.71
C CYS A 41 0.19 -0.90 -9.12
N PRO A 42 -1.05 -0.78 -9.61
CA PRO A 42 -1.36 -1.00 -11.02
C PRO A 42 -0.55 -0.08 -11.93
N THR A 43 -0.17 -0.60 -13.11
CA THR A 43 0.43 0.20 -14.19
C THR A 43 -0.60 1.12 -14.83
N SER A 44 -0.16 2.13 -15.58
CA SER A 44 -1.07 3.05 -16.29
C SER A 44 -2.00 2.34 -17.28
N ALA A 45 -1.53 1.28 -17.94
CA ALA A 45 -2.35 0.46 -18.81
C ALA A 45 -3.41 -0.31 -18.02
N GLU A 46 -3.02 -0.98 -16.93
CA GLU A 46 -3.96 -1.69 -16.06
C GLU A 46 -5.00 -0.75 -15.41
N MET A 47 -4.62 0.49 -15.09
CA MET A 47 -5.55 1.51 -14.61
C MET A 47 -6.63 1.87 -15.63
N ALA A 48 -6.34 1.74 -16.92
CA ALA A 48 -7.31 1.99 -17.99
C ALA A 48 -8.12 0.73 -18.34
N ASP A 49 -7.45 -0.42 -18.47
CA ASP A 49 -8.03 -1.65 -18.98
C ASP A 49 -8.85 -2.41 -17.94
N ARG A 50 -8.54 -2.23 -16.64
CA ARG A 50 -9.12 -2.98 -15.52
C ARG A 50 -9.69 -2.05 -14.46
N PHE A 51 -10.40 -1.01 -14.89
CA PHE A 51 -10.84 0.10 -14.06
C PHE A 51 -11.61 -0.33 -12.80
N ASP A 52 -12.57 -1.23 -12.92
CA ASP A 52 -13.38 -1.68 -11.78
C ASP A 52 -12.54 -2.44 -10.73
N GLU A 53 -11.60 -3.28 -11.19
CA GLU A 53 -10.68 -4.00 -10.30
C GLU A 53 -9.73 -3.03 -9.59
N VAL A 54 -9.26 -2.00 -10.29
CA VAL A 54 -8.44 -0.94 -9.71
C VAL A 54 -9.24 -0.14 -8.69
N ARG A 55 -10.51 0.18 -8.98
CA ARG A 55 -11.39 0.90 -8.05
C ARG A 55 -11.61 0.10 -6.75
N ALA A 56 -11.87 -1.20 -6.86
CA ALA A 56 -11.98 -2.10 -5.71
C ALA A 56 -10.67 -2.14 -4.91
N TRP A 57 -9.54 -2.30 -5.60
CA TRP A 57 -8.21 -2.28 -4.99
C TRP A 57 -7.91 -0.97 -4.24
N VAL A 58 -8.26 0.20 -4.80
CA VAL A 58 -8.11 1.49 -4.12
C VAL A 58 -8.90 1.51 -2.81
N GLY A 59 -10.13 0.97 -2.82
CA GLY A 59 -10.97 0.85 -1.64
C GLY A 59 -10.33 -0.03 -0.55
N GLU A 60 -9.83 -1.19 -0.94
CA GLU A 60 -9.14 -2.12 -0.03
C GLU A 60 -7.91 -1.48 0.62
N ILE A 61 -7.05 -0.82 -0.16
CA ILE A 61 -5.82 -0.20 0.36
C ILE A 61 -6.13 0.96 1.32
N ARG A 62 -7.13 1.79 1.00
CA ARG A 62 -7.56 2.89 1.89
C ARG A 62 -8.19 2.41 3.20
N ALA A 63 -8.76 1.22 3.20
CA ALA A 63 -9.39 0.63 4.37
C ALA A 63 -8.40 -0.05 5.33
N VAL A 64 -7.11 -0.14 4.98
CA VAL A 64 -6.10 -0.77 5.84
C VAL A 64 -5.90 0.06 7.11
N PRO A 65 -6.12 -0.52 8.31
CA PRO A 65 -5.98 0.21 9.55
C PRO A 65 -4.50 0.51 9.86
N HIS A 66 -4.27 1.56 10.65
CA HIS A 66 -2.93 1.98 11.12
C HIS A 66 -1.92 2.34 10.03
N CYS A 67 -2.36 2.46 8.78
CA CYS A 67 -1.55 2.82 7.64
C CYS A 67 -1.90 4.23 7.14
N ARG A 68 -0.88 5.05 6.85
CA ARG A 68 -1.08 6.34 6.19
C ARG A 68 -0.91 6.13 4.69
N VAL A 69 -2.01 6.16 3.96
CA VAL A 69 -1.97 6.01 2.50
C VAL A 69 -1.84 7.37 1.83
N GLU A 70 -0.72 7.60 1.16
CA GLU A 70 -0.54 8.76 0.29
C GLU A 70 -1.10 8.46 -1.10
N THR A 71 -1.77 9.46 -1.69
CA THR A 71 -2.40 9.31 -3.00
C THR A 71 -1.80 10.27 -4.01
N ARG A 72 -1.69 9.83 -5.27
CA ARG A 72 -1.33 10.65 -6.42
C ARG A 72 -2.52 10.87 -7.33
N ALA A 73 -2.53 11.98 -8.06
CA ALA A 73 -3.49 12.21 -9.12
C ALA A 73 -3.17 11.35 -10.36
N PHE A 74 -4.18 10.70 -10.91
CA PHE A 74 -4.18 10.00 -12.18
C PHE A 74 -5.19 10.65 -13.12
N LYS A 75 -4.70 11.30 -14.18
CA LYS A 75 -5.53 11.99 -15.16
C LYS A 75 -5.73 11.08 -16.37
N HIS A 76 -6.97 10.79 -16.72
CA HIS A 76 -7.31 10.00 -17.90
C HIS A 76 -8.47 10.63 -18.68
N ARG A 77 -8.43 10.54 -20.02
CA ARG A 77 -9.43 11.21 -20.88
C ARG A 77 -10.85 10.69 -20.65
N ILE A 78 -11.00 9.41 -20.33
CA ILE A 78 -12.30 8.73 -20.16
C ILE A 78 -12.77 8.82 -18.70
N PHE A 79 -11.85 8.67 -17.74
CA PHE A 79 -12.19 8.55 -16.32
C PHE A 79 -12.02 9.86 -15.53
N GLY A 80 -11.62 10.94 -16.21
CA GLY A 80 -11.31 12.22 -15.57
C GLY A 80 -10.09 12.13 -14.65
N THR A 81 -10.09 12.91 -13.58
CA THR A 81 -9.03 12.91 -12.57
C THR A 81 -9.42 12.04 -11.39
N ASN A 82 -8.63 11.00 -11.12
CA ASN A 82 -8.80 10.10 -9.98
C ASN A 82 -7.62 10.21 -9.02
N SER A 83 -7.84 9.96 -7.74
CA SER A 83 -6.76 9.84 -6.75
C SER A 83 -6.51 8.38 -6.44
N VAL A 84 -5.29 7.90 -6.73
CA VAL A 84 -4.89 6.50 -6.53
C VAL A 84 -3.79 6.40 -5.47
N PRO A 85 -3.75 5.34 -4.64
CA PRO A 85 -2.65 5.08 -3.73
C PRO A 85 -1.29 5.08 -4.44
N ALA A 86 -0.29 5.65 -3.77
CA ALA A 86 1.07 5.77 -4.26
C ALA A 86 2.09 5.29 -3.23
N GLU A 87 1.89 5.61 -1.95
CA GLU A 87 2.76 5.21 -0.85
C GLU A 87 1.95 4.83 0.39
N VAL A 88 2.55 3.97 1.24
CA VAL A 88 2.00 3.50 2.53
C VAL A 88 3.11 3.46 3.58
#